data_AF-A0A9J6GM20-F1
#
_entry.id   AF-A0A9J6GM20-F1
#
_cell.length_a   1.000
_cell.length_b   1.000
_cell.length_c   1.000
_cell.angle_alpha   90.00
_cell.angle_beta   90.00
_cell.angle_gamma   90.00
#
_symmetry.space_group_name_H-M   'P 1'
#
loop_
_entity.id
_entity.type
_entity.pdbx_description
1 polymer ?
#
loop_
_entity_poly.entity_id
_entity_poly.type
_entity_poly.pdbx_seq_one_letter_code
_entity_poly.pdbx_strand_id
1 'polypeptide(L)' 'MLSMPSHLSHKLQPLDVRFFKAFNTAYSDSCFEWMVSHAGDRITMDHIGGLVAKAFKISGNIRNITVGFQK' A
#
# COMPACT_ATOMS: atom_id res chain seq x y z
N MET A 1 1.20 19.89 14.68
CA MET A 1 1.38 18.44 14.92
C MET A 1 0.11 17.92 15.57
N LEU A 2 -0.55 16.92 14.98
CA LEU A 2 -1.66 16.26 15.65
C LEU A 2 -1.07 15.40 16.78
N SER A 3 -1.40 15.68 18.03
CA SER A 3 -0.92 14.88 19.17
C SER A 3 -1.67 13.57 19.21
N MET A 4 -0.96 12.44 19.06
CA MET A 4 -1.53 11.11 19.21
C MET A 4 -1.01 10.42 20.47
N PRO A 5 -1.84 9.64 21.16
CA PRO A 5 -1.41 8.85 22.30
C PRO A 5 -0.37 7.79 21.89
N SER A 6 0.53 7.46 22.83
CA SER A 6 1.54 6.42 22.63
C SER A 6 0.92 5.11 22.17
N HIS A 7 1.57 4.43 21.23
CA HIS A 7 1.17 3.13 20.67
C HIS A 7 -0.18 3.07 19.93
N LEU A 8 -0.83 4.20 19.63
CA LEU A 8 -2.13 4.23 18.93
C LEU A 8 -2.06 4.68 17.46
N SER A 9 -0.86 4.95 16.92
CA SER A 9 -0.66 5.38 15.52
C SER A 9 -1.32 4.43 14.51
N HIS A 10 -1.10 3.12 14.66
CA HIS A 10 -1.69 2.08 13.81
C HIS A 10 -3.24 2.04 13.83
N LYS A 11 -3.87 2.70 14.82
CA LYS A 11 -5.31 2.66 15.08
C LYS A 11 -6.00 3.99 14.78
N LEU A 12 -5.27 5.09 14.94
CA LEU A 12 -5.76 6.45 14.79
C LEU A 12 -5.30 7.11 13.50
N GLN A 13 -4.16 6.74 12.91
CA GLN A 13 -3.72 7.34 11.66
C GLN A 13 -4.54 6.78 10.49
N PRO A 14 -5.33 7.61 9.79
CA PRO A 14 -6.10 7.19 8.62
C PRO A 14 -5.22 6.52 7.56
N LEU A 15 -3.97 6.99 7.47
CA LEU A 15 -2.93 6.47 6.59
C LEU A 15 -2.57 5.01 6.93
N ASP A 16 -2.31 4.70 8.19
CA ASP A 16 -1.97 3.34 8.64
C ASP A 16 -3.16 2.39 8.58
N VAL A 17 -4.35 2.85 8.99
CA VAL A 17 -5.52 1.99 9.14
C VAL A 17 -6.10 1.55 7.79
N ARG A 18 -6.07 2.43 6.77
CA ARG A 18 -6.75 2.17 5.49
C ARG A 18 -5.82 2.20 4.29
N PHE A 19 -4.96 3.20 4.18
CA PHE A 19 -4.12 3.33 3.00
C PHE A 19 -3.02 2.25 2.94
N PHE A 20 -2.22 2.10 4.00
CA PHE A 20 -1.14 1.10 4.01
C PHE A 20 -1.64 -0.34 3.99
N LYS A 21 -2.81 -0.61 4.59
CA LYS A 21 -3.42 -1.94 4.51
C LYS A 21 -3.73 -2.33 3.06
N ALA A 22 -4.40 -1.45 2.31
CA ALA A 22 -4.74 -1.71 0.91
C ALA A 22 -3.51 -1.68 0.00
N PHE A 23 -2.55 -0.79 0.29
CA PHE A 23 -1.28 -0.71 -0.43
C PHE A 23 -0.45 -2.00 -0.30
N ASN A 24 -0.30 -2.55 0.90
CA ASN A 24 0.45 -3.79 1.12
C ASN A 24 -0.17 -4.98 0.37
N THR A 25 -1.50 -5.08 0.34
CA THR A 25 -2.19 -6.10 -0.46
C THR A 25 -1.93 -5.91 -1.95
N ALA A 26 -2.17 -4.70 -2.47
CA ALA A 26 -1.97 -4.41 -3.89
C ALA A 26 -0.51 -4.58 -4.35
N TYR A 27 0.45 -4.27 -3.48
CA TYR A 27 1.87 -4.48 -3.74
C TYR A 27 2.23 -5.97 -3.78
N SER A 28 1.68 -6.78 -2.86
CA SER A 28 1.88 -8.22 -2.86
C SER A 28 1.32 -8.87 -4.12
N ASP A 29 0.11 -8.45 -4.54
CA ASP A 29 -0.53 -8.92 -5.77
C ASP A 29 0.28 -8.52 -7.01
N SER A 30 0.78 -7.28 -7.04
CA SER A 30 1.63 -6.78 -8.14
C SER A 30 2.94 -7.56 -8.24
N CYS A 31 3.57 -7.88 -7.10
CA CYS A 31 4.75 -8.73 -7.06
C CYS A 31 4.45 -10.14 -7.58
N PHE A 32 3.31 -10.72 -7.17
CA PHE A 32 2.89 -12.04 -7.62
C PHE A 32 2.66 -12.09 -9.14
N GLU A 33 1.94 -11.13 -9.69
CA GLU A 33 1.70 -11.02 -11.14
C GLU A 33 3.01 -10.84 -11.93
N TRP A 34 3.96 -10.07 -11.38
CA TRP A 34 5.27 -9.92 -11.99
C TRP A 34 6.07 -11.23 -11.99
N MET A 35 6.07 -11.97 -10.87
CA MET A 35 6.73 -13.28 -10.78
C MET A 35 6.11 -14.34 -11.71
N VAL A 36 4.78 -14.31 -11.89
CA VAL A 36 4.08 -15.23 -12.82
C VAL A 36 4.44 -14.90 -14.28
N SER A 37 4.58 -13.62 -14.62
CA SER A 37 4.94 -13.19 -15.98
C SER A 37 6.43 -13.34 -16.30
N HIS A 38 7.30 -13.33 -15.28
CA HIS A 38 8.76 -13.44 -15.42
C HIS A 38 9.28 -14.65 -14.64
N ALA A 39 8.83 -15.84 -15.05
CA ALA A 39 9.17 -17.09 -14.37
C ALA A 39 10.69 -17.34 -14.37
N GLY A 40 11.27 -17.44 -13.18
CA GLY A 40 12.71 -17.69 -12.98
C GLY A 40 13.53 -16.43 -12.68
N ASP A 41 12.96 -15.23 -12.91
CA ASP A 41 13.63 -13.98 -12.61
C ASP A 41 13.31 -13.47 -11.19
N ARG A 42 14.25 -12.71 -10.63
CA ARG A 42 14.11 -12.10 -9.29
C ARG A 42 13.69 -10.64 -9.42
N ILE A 43 12.84 -10.19 -8.52
CA ILE A 43 12.53 -8.75 -8.40
C ILE A 43 13.80 -8.02 -7.93
N THR A 44 14.33 -7.15 -8.78
CA THR A 44 15.47 -6.26 -8.49
C THR A 44 14.97 -4.87 -8.11
N MET A 45 15.86 -4.01 -7.60
CA MET A 45 15.54 -2.64 -7.18
C MET A 45 14.89 -1.81 -8.30
N ASP A 46 15.26 -2.06 -9.55
CA ASP A 46 14.70 -1.37 -10.72
C ASP A 46 13.21 -1.68 -10.94
N HIS A 47 12.78 -2.90 -10.61
CA HIS A 47 11.39 -3.31 -10.72
C HIS A 47 10.52 -2.77 -9.59
N ILE A 48 11.11 -2.51 -8.40
CA ILE A 48 10.38 -2.01 -7.23
C ILE A 48 9.66 -0.70 -7.55
N GLY A 49 10.31 0.23 -8.27
CA GLY A 49 9.68 1.50 -8.65
C GLY A 49 8.38 1.30 -9.44
N GLY A 50 8.38 0.39 -10.40
CA GLY A 50 7.20 0.05 -11.20
C GLY A 50 6.10 -0.64 -10.38
N LEU A 51 6.48 -1.57 -9.51
CA LEU A 51 5.55 -2.30 -8.64
C LEU A 51 4.89 -1.37 -7.61
N VAL A 52 5.67 -0.48 -7.01
CA VAL A 52 5.16 0.55 -6.08
C VAL A 52 4.20 1.50 -6.81
N ALA A 53 4.55 1.96 -8.02
CA ALA A 53 3.68 2.83 -8.80
C ALA A 53 2.34 2.15 -9.15
N LYS A 54 2.38 0.85 -9.50
CA LYS A 54 1.18 0.05 -9.77
C LYS A 54 0.30 -0.11 -8.52
N ALA A 55 0.91 -0.51 -7.41
CA ALA A 55 0.22 -0.66 -6.13
C ALA A 55 -0.40 0.67 -5.65
N PHE A 56 0.33 1.79 -5.80
CA PHE A 56 -0.13 3.12 -5.40
C PHE A 56 -1.36 3.58 -6.20
N LYS A 57 -1.42 3.30 -7.51
CA LYS A 57 -2.60 3.59 -8.34
C LYS A 57 -3.84 2.80 -7.88
N ILE A 58 -3.65 1.57 -7.42
CA ILE A 58 -4.73 0.70 -6.96
C ILE A 58 -5.21 1.14 -5.56
N SER A 59 -4.28 1.41 -4.64
CA SER A 59 -4.59 1.77 -3.25
C SER A 59 -5.06 3.22 -3.09
N GLY A 60 -4.59 4.13 -3.96
CA GLY A 60 -4.89 5.57 -4.00
C GLY A 60 -6.27 5.91 -4.54
N ASN A 61 -7.26 5.02 -4.39
CA ASN A 61 -8.63 5.33 -4.75
C ASN A 61 -9.25 6.30 -3.73
N ILE A 62 -9.85 7.39 -4.22
CA ILE A 62 -10.54 8.41 -3.40
C ILE A 62 -11.49 7.76 -2.39
N ARG A 63 -12.22 6.71 -2.78
CA ARG A 63 -13.15 6.00 -1.88
C ARG A 63 -12.44 5.42 -0.66
N ASN A 64 -11.25 4.84 -0.85
CA ASN A 64 -10.50 4.18 0.21
C ASN A 64 -9.88 5.20 1.18
N ILE A 65 -9.46 6.35 0.63
CA ILE A 65 -8.94 7.49 1.40
C ILE A 65 -10.07 8.12 2.22
N THR A 66 -11.22 8.46 1.61
CA THR A 66 -12.34 9.12 2.29
C THR A 66 -12.90 8.29 3.44
N VAL A 67 -13.00 6.96 3.28
CA VAL A 67 -13.42 6.05 4.36
C VAL A 67 -12.42 6.02 5.53
N GLY A 68 -11.13 6.26 5.27
CA GLY A 68 -10.12 6.39 6.32
C GLY A 68 -10.28 7.65 7.16
N PHE A 69 -10.75 8.75 6.56
CA PHE A 69 -10.98 10.03 7.24
C PHE A 69 -12.39 10.18 7.82
N GLN A 70 -13.34 9.31 7.47
CA GLN A 70 -14.69 9.29 8.03
C GLN A 70 -14.78 8.59 9.40
N LYS A 71 -13.66 8.08 9.92
CA LYS A 71 -13.62 7.27 11.14
C LYS A 71 -13.36 8.10 12.38
#